data_AF-A0A1H4J5R7-F1
#
_entry.id   AF-A0A1H4J5R7-F1
#
_cell.length_a   1.000
_cell.length_b   1.000
_cell.length_c   1.000
_cell.angle_alpha   90.00
_cell.angle_beta   90.00
_cell.angle_gamma   90.00
#
_symmetry.space_group_name_H-M   'P 1'
#
loop_
_entity.id
_entity.type
_entity.pdbx_description
1 polymer ?
#
loop_
_entity_poly.entity_id
_entity_poly.type
_entity_poly.pdbx_seq_one_letter_code
_entity_poly.pdbx_strand_id
1 'polypeptide(L)'
;MKTLVINLERETARLAHMRRVFAEQGLDFEVVKAVDAKLLSPEQLKAGRTGKPRFYELGAGEIACFLSHRKCWEIAAKSEDAYTIVCEDDIFLGENAAAIFGDDGWIPEGAGVVRLEACRPRSLICNAPSAKIGERGVHALFRAHAGAGAYIISRKFAGKLTHDTHAFDDPVDQFLFNRERLLEPGCGVFQLVPAVAIQEYFLKPAASLELGSTLRGERREKRRSGIEKLRRELLRPIEQLIRTVWWAAGRLFSDRLWIRVPFR
;
A
#
# COMPACT_ATOMS: atom_id res chain seq x y z
N MET A 1 13.88 -13.84 -1.23
CA MET A 1 13.35 -12.94 -0.18
C MET A 1 12.30 -13.67 0.63
N LYS A 2 12.18 -13.41 1.94
CA LYS A 2 11.01 -13.87 2.69
C LYS A 2 9.73 -13.10 2.38
N THR A 3 8.59 -13.79 2.53
CA THR A 3 7.25 -13.20 2.38
C THR A 3 6.45 -13.34 3.66
N LEU A 4 5.88 -12.23 4.11
CA LEU A 4 5.06 -12.11 5.31
C LEU A 4 3.61 -11.81 4.93
N VAL A 5 2.66 -12.57 5.46
CA VAL A 5 1.21 -12.32 5.29
C VAL A 5 0.61 -11.92 6.64
N ILE A 6 0.05 -10.72 6.70
CA ILE A 6 -0.66 -10.19 7.86
C ILE A 6 -2.06 -10.77 7.88
N ASN A 7 -2.38 -11.57 8.89
CA ASN A 7 -3.71 -12.17 9.05
C ASN A 7 -4.15 -12.10 10.52
N LEU A 8 -5.42 -11.77 10.73
CA LEU A 8 -6.06 -11.88 12.04
C LEU A 8 -6.34 -13.36 12.34
N GLU A 9 -5.93 -13.82 13.52
CA GLU A 9 -6.00 -15.25 13.90
C GLU A 9 -7.40 -15.87 13.78
N ARG A 10 -8.45 -15.07 13.97
CA ARG A 10 -9.85 -15.50 13.80
C ARG A 10 -10.31 -15.60 12.34
N GLU A 11 -9.61 -14.94 11.41
CA GLU A 11 -10.00 -14.84 9.99
C GLU A 11 -9.44 -16.04 9.20
N THR A 12 -9.89 -17.24 9.57
CA THR A 12 -9.41 -18.51 9.01
C THR A 12 -9.71 -18.65 7.52
N ALA A 13 -10.83 -18.08 7.05
CA ALA A 13 -11.20 -18.06 5.63
C ALA A 13 -10.22 -17.23 4.79
N ARG A 14 -9.80 -16.06 5.29
CA ARG A 14 -8.79 -15.21 4.65
C ARG A 14 -7.43 -15.90 4.60
N LEU A 15 -7.02 -16.58 5.67
CA LEU A 15 -5.79 -17.36 5.66
C LEU A 15 -5.84 -18.54 4.67
N ALA A 16 -6.97 -19.25 4.60
CA ALA A 16 -7.17 -20.33 3.63
C ALA A 16 -7.13 -19.81 2.18
N HIS A 17 -7.72 -18.64 1.92
CA HIS A 17 -7.60 -17.94 0.65
C HIS A 17 -6.14 -17.65 0.29
N MET A 18 -5.37 -17.05 1.21
CA MET A 18 -3.96 -16.73 0.97
C MET A 18 -3.11 -17.98 0.70
N ARG A 19 -3.33 -19.06 1.46
CA ARG A 19 -2.66 -20.36 1.21
C ARG A 19 -2.93 -20.86 -0.21
N ARG A 20 -4.17 -20.78 -0.68
CA ARG A 20 -4.53 -21.18 -2.03
C ARG A 20 -3.86 -20.29 -3.09
N VAL A 21 -3.97 -18.96 -2.96
CA VAL A 21 -3.38 -18.00 -3.90
C VAL A 21 -1.87 -18.17 -4.04
N PHE A 22 -1.17 -18.40 -2.93
CA PHE A 22 0.28 -18.61 -2.94
C PHE A 22 0.66 -20.00 -3.49
N ALA A 23 -0.07 -21.05 -3.10
CA ALA A 23 0.16 -22.40 -3.61
C ALA A 23 -0.05 -22.51 -5.13
N GLU A 24 -1.04 -21.80 -5.69
CA GLU A 24 -1.27 -21.70 -7.14
C GLU A 24 -0.05 -21.13 -7.90
N GLN A 25 0.82 -20.39 -7.21
CA GLN A 25 2.05 -19.80 -7.76
C GLN A 25 3.32 -20.56 -7.32
N GLY A 26 3.19 -21.65 -6.56
CA GLY A 26 4.33 -22.36 -5.98
C GLY A 26 5.13 -21.52 -4.97
N LEU A 27 4.45 -20.60 -4.28
CA LEU A 27 5.05 -19.69 -3.30
C LEU A 27 4.69 -20.10 -1.87
N ASP A 28 5.63 -19.87 -0.95
CA ASP A 28 5.44 -20.00 0.48
C ASP A 28 5.41 -18.62 1.17
N PHE A 29 4.82 -18.57 2.37
CA PHE A 29 4.82 -17.38 3.20
C PHE A 29 4.77 -17.71 4.69
N GLU A 30 5.24 -16.76 5.51
CA GLU A 30 5.10 -16.78 6.96
C GLU A 30 3.89 -15.94 7.39
N VAL A 31 3.08 -16.48 8.30
CA VAL A 31 1.94 -15.74 8.86
C VAL A 31 2.44 -14.81 9.97
N VAL A 32 2.13 -13.53 9.85
CA VAL A 32 2.28 -12.55 10.93
C VAL A 32 0.93 -12.32 11.57
N LYS A 33 0.81 -12.66 12.86
CA LYS A 33 -0.40 -12.44 13.65
C LYS A 33 -0.72 -10.95 13.73
N ALA A 34 -1.76 -10.54 13.01
CA ALA A 34 -2.26 -9.18 13.01
C ALA A 34 -2.71 -8.77 14.42
N VAL A 35 -2.56 -7.49 14.72
CA VAL A 35 -3.10 -6.90 15.93
C VAL A 35 -4.61 -6.82 15.79
N ASP A 36 -5.32 -7.30 16.81
CA ASP A 36 -6.78 -7.20 16.84
C ASP A 36 -7.20 -5.86 17.44
N ALA A 37 -7.96 -5.07 16.68
CA ALA A 37 -8.50 -3.79 17.14
C ALA A 37 -9.29 -3.91 18.46
N LYS A 38 -9.92 -5.06 18.70
CA LYS A 38 -10.68 -5.34 19.94
C LYS A 38 -9.80 -5.50 21.17
N LEU A 39 -8.49 -5.72 20.99
CA LEU A 39 -7.53 -6.00 22.05
C LEU A 39 -6.53 -4.86 22.26
N LEU A 40 -6.74 -3.71 21.60
CA LEU A 40 -5.87 -2.55 21.76
C LEU A 40 -5.99 -1.96 23.17
N SER A 41 -4.85 -1.71 23.81
CA SER A 41 -4.81 -0.97 25.07
C SER A 41 -5.07 0.54 24.84
N PRO A 42 -5.49 1.29 25.87
CA PRO A 42 -5.63 2.74 25.79
C PRO A 42 -4.35 3.46 25.33
N GLU A 43 -3.18 2.94 25.73
CA GLU A 43 -1.87 3.48 25.35
C GLU A 43 -1.60 3.27 23.85
N GLN A 44 -1.94 2.10 23.32
CA GLN A 44 -1.81 1.81 21.88
C GLN A 44 -2.75 2.67 21.04
N LEU A 45 -3.98 2.89 21.52
CA LEU A 45 -4.92 3.82 20.89
C LEU A 45 -4.38 5.25 20.87
N LYS A 46 -3.72 5.68 21.97
CA LYS A 46 -3.11 7.00 22.07
C LYS A 46 -1.87 7.16 21.18
N ALA A 47 -1.08 6.10 21.00
CA ALA A 47 0.10 6.10 20.13
C ALA A 47 -0.24 6.36 18.65
N GLY A 48 -1.45 5.99 18.21
CA GLY A 48 -1.99 6.30 16.88
C GLY A 48 -2.75 7.64 16.79
N ARG A 49 -2.64 8.50 17.81
CA ARG A 49 -3.39 9.77 17.99
C ARG A 49 -2.53 10.84 18.66
N THR A 50 -1.27 10.91 18.28
CA THR A 50 -0.24 11.71 18.95
C THR A 50 -0.20 13.18 18.54
N GLY A 51 -0.87 13.55 17.44
CA GLY A 51 -0.89 14.91 16.92
C GLY A 51 -2.20 15.31 16.25
N LYS A 52 -2.12 16.35 15.42
CA LYS A 52 -3.23 16.75 14.53
C LYS A 52 -3.13 15.93 13.26
N PRO A 53 -3.99 14.92 13.05
CA PRO A 53 -3.89 14.07 11.87
C PRO A 53 -4.03 14.91 10.60
N ARG A 54 -3.22 14.62 9.59
CA ARG A 54 -3.26 15.34 8.30
C ARG A 54 -4.58 15.12 7.57
N PHE A 55 -5.24 13.99 7.83
CA PHE A 55 -6.44 13.56 7.11
C PHE A 55 -7.65 13.42 8.06
N TYR A 56 -7.56 12.53 9.05
CA TYR A 56 -8.61 12.24 10.02
C TYR A 56 -8.04 11.44 11.20
N GLU A 57 -8.72 11.45 12.34
CA GLU A 57 -8.33 10.66 13.51
C GLU A 57 -8.52 9.16 13.24
N LEU A 58 -7.47 8.37 13.51
CA LEU A 58 -7.47 6.94 13.21
C LEU A 58 -8.46 6.16 14.09
N GLY A 59 -9.24 5.31 13.44
CA GLY A 59 -10.06 4.29 14.11
C GLY A 59 -9.20 3.19 14.74
N ALA A 60 -9.80 2.39 15.62
CA ALA A 60 -9.09 1.28 16.27
C ALA A 60 -8.60 0.26 15.24
N GLY A 61 -9.40 -0.02 14.20
CA GLY A 61 -9.01 -0.86 13.08
C GLY A 61 -7.78 -0.36 12.32
N GLU A 62 -7.68 0.95 12.08
CA GLU A 62 -6.55 1.52 11.34
C GLU A 62 -5.27 1.54 12.18
N ILE A 63 -5.40 1.80 13.49
CA ILE A 63 -4.30 1.67 14.45
C ILE A 63 -3.83 0.22 14.51
N ALA A 64 -4.75 -0.74 14.57
CA ALA A 64 -4.42 -2.17 14.57
C ALA A 64 -3.74 -2.61 13.27
N CYS A 65 -4.23 -2.16 12.12
CA CYS A 65 -3.61 -2.39 10.82
C CYS A 65 -2.17 -1.83 10.80
N PHE A 66 -1.98 -0.57 11.22
CA PHE A 66 -0.67 0.05 11.31
C PHE A 66 0.31 -0.75 12.18
N LEU A 67 -0.11 -1.13 13.39
CA LEU A 67 0.71 -1.90 14.30
C LEU A 67 1.03 -3.30 13.75
N SER A 68 0.17 -3.87 12.92
CA SER A 68 0.41 -5.15 12.24
C SER A 68 1.52 -5.04 11.18
N HIS A 69 1.53 -3.96 10.39
CA HIS A 69 2.64 -3.68 9.48
C HIS A 69 3.93 -3.35 10.24
N ARG A 70 3.85 -2.63 11.36
CA ARG A 70 5.01 -2.37 12.20
C ARG A 70 5.69 -3.65 12.68
N LYS A 71 4.92 -4.69 13.07
CA LYS A 71 5.49 -6.01 13.36
C LYS A 71 6.26 -6.59 12.17
N CYS A 72 5.75 -6.44 10.95
CA CYS A 72 6.44 -6.89 9.74
C CYS A 72 7.74 -6.11 9.51
N TRP A 73 7.76 -4.79 9.77
CA TRP A 73 8.98 -3.99 9.69
C TRP A 73 10.01 -4.38 10.75
N GLU A 74 9.57 -4.73 11.97
CA GLU A 74 10.45 -5.25 13.01
C GLU A 74 11.07 -6.60 12.63
N ILE A 75 10.32 -7.47 11.95
CA ILE A 75 10.85 -8.72 11.37
C ILE A 75 11.83 -8.42 10.25
N ALA A 76 11.46 -7.59 9.28
CA ALA A 76 12.29 -7.25 8.13
C ALA A 76 13.61 -6.56 8.53
N ALA A 77 13.59 -5.69 9.55
CA ALA A 77 14.77 -5.03 10.08
C ALA A 77 15.79 -5.99 10.70
N LYS A 78 15.32 -7.14 11.22
CA LYS A 78 16.13 -8.19 11.86
C LYS A 78 16.44 -9.36 10.92
N SER A 79 15.88 -9.38 9.71
CA SER A 79 16.08 -10.45 8.73
C SER A 79 17.50 -10.40 8.17
N GLU A 80 18.02 -11.55 7.74
CA GLU A 80 19.26 -11.59 6.95
C GLU A 80 19.03 -11.15 5.49
N ASP A 81 17.79 -11.30 4.99
CA ASP A 81 17.39 -10.85 3.66
C ASP A 81 17.61 -9.34 3.47
N ALA A 82 18.02 -8.93 2.27
CA ALA A 82 18.09 -7.52 1.91
C ALA A 82 16.69 -6.87 1.83
N TYR A 83 15.70 -7.67 1.42
CA TYR A 83 14.33 -7.25 1.18
C TYR A 83 13.32 -8.26 1.73
N THR A 84 12.17 -7.77 2.16
CA THR A 84 11.05 -8.57 2.66
C THR A 84 9.77 -8.15 1.96
N ILE A 85 8.95 -9.12 1.56
CA ILE A 85 7.63 -8.88 1.01
C ILE A 85 6.61 -8.88 2.16
N VAL A 86 5.71 -7.88 2.15
CA VAL A 86 4.61 -7.76 3.11
C VAL A 86 3.30 -7.73 2.34
N CYS A 87 2.37 -8.61 2.71
CA CYS A 87 1.05 -8.75 2.11
C CYS A 87 -0.06 -8.71 3.17
N GLU A 88 -1.20 -8.10 2.86
CA GLU A 88 -2.47 -8.28 3.59
C GLU A 88 -3.15 -9.60 3.17
N ASP A 89 -4.14 -10.06 3.92
CA ASP A 89 -4.79 -11.38 3.77
C ASP A 89 -5.97 -11.41 2.78
N ASP A 90 -6.11 -10.39 1.92
CA ASP A 90 -7.13 -10.33 0.86
C ASP A 90 -6.58 -10.00 -0.52
N ILE A 91 -5.30 -10.29 -0.76
CA ILE A 91 -4.70 -10.10 -2.07
C ILE A 91 -4.86 -11.32 -2.98
N PHE A 92 -5.01 -11.02 -4.27
CA PHE A 92 -4.85 -11.96 -5.37
C PHE A 92 -3.51 -11.67 -6.06
N LEU A 93 -2.83 -12.72 -6.49
CA LEU A 93 -1.58 -12.63 -7.26
C LEU A 93 -1.87 -12.77 -8.75
N GLY A 94 -1.15 -11.99 -9.55
CA GLY A 94 -1.21 -12.00 -11.00
C GLY A 94 -0.14 -12.88 -11.64
N GLU A 95 -0.01 -12.77 -12.95
CA GLU A 95 0.93 -13.53 -13.78
C GLU A 95 2.38 -13.41 -13.30
N ASN A 96 3.12 -14.51 -13.28
CA ASN A 96 4.55 -14.54 -12.94
C ASN A 96 4.89 -14.01 -11.53
N ALA A 97 3.98 -14.12 -10.56
CA ALA A 97 4.25 -13.72 -9.18
C ALA A 97 5.47 -14.42 -8.58
N ALA A 98 5.69 -15.69 -8.92
CA ALA A 98 6.86 -16.46 -8.49
C ALA A 98 8.20 -15.78 -8.84
N ALA A 99 8.31 -15.21 -10.03
CA ALA A 99 9.52 -14.50 -10.46
C ALA A 99 9.75 -13.21 -9.67
N ILE A 100 8.66 -12.48 -9.34
CA ILE A 100 8.74 -11.26 -8.55
C ILE A 100 9.13 -11.54 -7.09
N PHE A 101 8.62 -12.64 -6.52
CA PHE A 101 8.78 -12.96 -5.11
C PHE A 101 10.08 -13.72 -4.83
N GLY A 102 10.56 -14.49 -5.80
CA GLY A 102 11.74 -15.35 -5.68
C GLY A 102 13.09 -14.64 -5.86
N ASP A 103 13.11 -13.49 -6.53
CA ASP A 103 14.35 -12.77 -6.88
C ASP A 103 14.28 -11.30 -6.43
N ASP A 104 15.38 -10.74 -5.90
CA ASP A 104 15.51 -9.32 -5.56
C ASP A 104 16.46 -8.55 -6.50
N GLY A 105 17.12 -9.23 -7.45
CA GLY A 105 18.08 -8.63 -8.37
C GLY A 105 17.49 -7.59 -9.33
N TRP A 106 16.17 -7.59 -9.51
CA TRP A 106 15.46 -6.59 -10.31
C TRP A 106 15.11 -5.31 -9.52
N ILE A 107 15.27 -5.31 -8.21
CA ILE A 107 14.91 -4.16 -7.36
C ILE A 107 15.98 -3.08 -7.54
N PRO A 108 15.61 -1.82 -7.88
CA PRO A 108 16.57 -0.74 -8.03
C PRO A 108 17.43 -0.54 -6.79
N GLU A 109 18.72 -0.26 -6.99
CA GLU A 109 19.63 0.09 -5.90
C GLU A 109 19.08 1.28 -5.10
N GLY A 110 19.15 1.19 -3.77
CA GLY A 110 18.63 2.22 -2.88
C GLY A 110 17.11 2.26 -2.77
N ALA A 111 16.38 1.26 -3.28
CA ALA A 111 14.95 1.13 -3.02
C ALA A 111 14.67 0.92 -1.53
N GLY A 112 13.89 1.84 -0.95
CA GLY A 112 13.33 1.68 0.38
C GLY A 112 12.10 0.77 0.34
N VAL A 113 11.21 1.02 -0.62
CA VAL A 113 9.95 0.28 -0.77
C VAL A 113 9.53 0.20 -2.24
N VAL A 114 9.02 -0.96 -2.65
CA VAL A 114 8.43 -1.18 -3.98
C VAL A 114 6.98 -1.62 -3.82
N ARG A 115 6.04 -0.83 -4.34
CA ARG A 115 4.62 -1.18 -4.34
C ARG A 115 4.35 -2.26 -5.38
N LEU A 116 3.69 -3.33 -4.93
CA LEU A 116 3.34 -4.48 -5.77
C LEU A 116 1.87 -4.49 -6.19
N GLU A 117 1.03 -3.67 -5.54
CA GLU A 117 -0.41 -3.69 -5.74
C GLU A 117 -0.92 -2.75 -6.85
N ALA A 118 -2.03 -3.15 -7.47
CA ALA A 118 -2.94 -2.29 -8.20
C ALA A 118 -4.02 -1.77 -7.26
N CYS A 119 -4.35 -0.48 -7.37
CA CYS A 119 -5.43 0.14 -6.61
C CYS A 119 -6.13 1.23 -7.44
N ARG A 120 -7.27 1.73 -6.95
CA ARG A 120 -8.08 2.71 -7.70
C ARG A 120 -7.41 4.08 -7.95
N PRO A 121 -6.70 4.68 -6.96
CA PRO A 121 -6.03 5.95 -7.18
C PRO A 121 -4.97 5.85 -8.28
N ARG A 122 -4.79 6.94 -9.04
CA ARG A 122 -3.71 7.02 -10.03
C ARG A 122 -2.38 7.27 -9.33
N SER A 123 -1.33 6.66 -9.84
CA SER A 123 0.05 6.92 -9.42
C SER A 123 0.70 7.94 -10.36
N LEU A 124 1.51 8.84 -9.80
CA LEU A 124 2.41 9.70 -10.59
C LEU A 124 3.81 9.09 -10.51
N ILE A 125 4.29 8.56 -11.63
CA ILE A 125 5.54 7.81 -11.71
C ILE A 125 6.51 8.44 -12.69
N CYS A 126 7.79 8.06 -12.64
CA CYS A 126 8.72 8.32 -13.73
C CYS A 126 8.24 7.60 -15.00
N ASN A 127 8.32 8.25 -16.15
CA ASN A 127 7.97 7.65 -17.44
C ASN A 127 8.97 6.55 -17.82
N ALA A 128 10.27 6.78 -17.60
CA ALA A 128 11.29 5.77 -17.80
C ALA A 128 11.36 4.82 -16.57
N PRO A 129 11.41 3.50 -16.77
CA PRO A 129 11.61 2.56 -15.68
C PRO A 129 13.05 2.62 -15.17
N SER A 130 13.21 2.52 -13.85
CA SER A 130 14.52 2.40 -13.18
C SER A 130 15.07 0.98 -13.25
N ALA A 131 14.20 -0.02 -13.33
CA ALA A 131 14.55 -1.42 -13.55
C ALA A 131 13.40 -2.17 -14.24
N LYS A 132 13.64 -3.40 -14.67
CA LYS A 132 12.64 -4.26 -15.32
C LYS A 132 12.75 -5.69 -14.83
N ILE A 133 11.60 -6.38 -14.80
CA ILE A 133 11.50 -7.82 -14.61
C ILE A 133 10.40 -8.37 -15.50
N GLY A 134 10.78 -9.20 -16.48
CA GLY A 134 9.90 -9.64 -17.55
C GLY A 134 9.27 -8.43 -18.27
N GLU A 135 7.94 -8.44 -18.40
CA GLU A 135 7.16 -7.36 -19.02
C GLU A 135 6.80 -6.21 -18.05
N ARG A 136 7.31 -6.23 -16.82
CA ARG A 136 7.02 -5.23 -15.78
C ARG A 136 8.18 -4.25 -15.64
N GLY A 137 7.87 -2.96 -15.58
CA GLY A 137 8.79 -1.89 -15.24
C GLY A 137 8.67 -1.49 -13.76
N VAL A 138 9.78 -1.08 -13.17
CA VAL A 138 9.83 -0.50 -11.83
C VAL A 138 10.07 0.99 -11.95
N HIS A 139 9.12 1.80 -11.52
CA HIS A 139 9.14 3.24 -11.74
C HIS A 139 9.18 4.01 -10.43
N ALA A 140 10.05 5.02 -10.33
CA ALA A 140 10.09 5.91 -9.16
C ALA A 140 8.73 6.62 -8.99
N LEU A 141 8.23 6.68 -7.76
CA LEU A 141 6.96 7.31 -7.41
C LEU A 141 7.19 8.77 -7.00
N PHE A 142 6.43 9.71 -7.55
CA PHE A 142 6.58 11.16 -7.32
C PHE A 142 5.44 11.79 -6.52
N ARG A 143 4.42 11.01 -6.13
CA ARG A 143 3.31 11.52 -5.33
C ARG A 143 2.83 10.52 -4.30
N ALA A 144 2.37 11.09 -3.18
CA ALA A 144 1.81 10.31 -2.09
C ALA A 144 0.66 9.41 -2.56
N HIS A 145 0.57 8.22 -1.98
CA HIS A 145 -0.34 7.19 -2.45
C HIS A 145 -1.04 6.46 -1.30
N ALA A 146 -2.21 5.92 -1.60
CA ALA A 146 -2.97 5.04 -0.71
C ALA A 146 -2.91 3.58 -1.19
N GLY A 147 -3.09 2.62 -0.29
CA GLY A 147 -2.92 1.19 -0.52
C GLY A 147 -1.52 0.71 -0.12
N ALA A 148 -1.50 -0.24 0.83
CA ALA A 148 -0.33 -1.00 1.27
C ALA A 148 -0.63 -2.52 1.35
N GLY A 149 -1.54 -3.02 0.52
CA GLY A 149 -1.97 -4.41 0.50
C GLY A 149 -0.87 -5.38 0.06
N ALA A 150 0.08 -4.94 -0.76
CA ALA A 150 1.30 -5.69 -1.07
C ALA A 150 2.47 -4.77 -1.44
N TYR A 151 3.61 -4.95 -0.78
CA TYR A 151 4.85 -4.22 -1.10
C TYR A 151 6.10 -4.98 -0.67
N ILE A 152 7.23 -4.63 -1.26
CA ILE A 152 8.57 -5.02 -0.82
C ILE A 152 9.15 -3.88 0.00
N ILE A 153 9.83 -4.19 1.10
CA ILE A 153 10.56 -3.22 1.91
C ILE A 153 12.01 -3.68 2.12
N SER A 154 12.96 -2.75 2.00
CA SER A 154 14.36 -3.05 2.32
C SER A 154 14.57 -3.11 3.82
N ARG A 155 15.49 -3.97 4.27
CA ARG A 155 15.89 -4.08 5.68
C ARG A 155 16.27 -2.74 6.29
N LYS A 156 17.03 -1.92 5.55
CA LYS A 156 17.42 -0.56 5.98
C LYS A 156 16.21 0.34 6.21
N PHE A 157 15.27 0.37 5.26
CA PHE A 157 14.09 1.21 5.39
C PHE A 157 13.16 0.71 6.48
N ALA A 158 12.98 -0.61 6.60
CA ALA A 158 12.23 -1.23 7.70
C ALA A 158 12.79 -0.83 9.07
N GLY A 159 14.11 -0.92 9.26
CA GLY A 159 14.77 -0.49 10.50
C GLY A 159 14.48 0.97 10.85
N LYS A 160 14.50 1.86 9.84
CA LYS A 160 14.12 3.26 10.06
C LYS A 160 12.65 3.44 10.43
N LEU A 161 11.73 2.78 9.73
CA LEU A 161 10.30 2.85 10.04
C LEU A 161 10.01 2.36 11.47
N THR A 162 10.73 1.35 11.98
CA THR A 162 10.52 0.91 13.37
C THR A 162 10.86 1.99 14.40
N HIS A 163 11.84 2.85 14.11
CA HIS A 163 12.17 4.00 14.95
C HIS A 163 11.18 5.14 14.78
N ASP A 164 10.80 5.46 13.54
CA ASP A 164 9.93 6.61 13.23
C ASP A 164 8.47 6.41 13.71
N THR A 165 8.10 5.21 14.14
CA THR A 165 6.70 4.81 14.39
C THR A 165 6.37 4.58 15.87
N HIS A 166 7.19 5.11 16.78
CA HIS A 166 6.81 5.24 18.19
C HIS A 166 5.50 6.04 18.39
N ALA A 167 5.25 6.97 17.48
CA ALA A 167 4.06 7.81 17.41
C ALA A 167 3.66 7.95 15.94
N PHE A 168 2.36 7.88 15.63
CA PHE A 168 1.87 8.02 14.26
C PHE A 168 0.45 8.59 14.23
N ASP A 169 0.14 9.36 13.19
CA ASP A 169 -1.16 10.03 13.05
C ASP A 169 -1.83 9.78 11.68
N ASP A 170 -1.15 9.06 10.79
CA ASP A 170 -1.61 8.75 9.44
C ASP A 170 -1.84 7.24 9.28
N PRO A 171 -2.81 6.81 8.44
CA PRO A 171 -2.95 5.40 8.10
C PRO A 171 -1.66 4.86 7.47
N VAL A 172 -1.42 3.55 7.59
CA VAL A 172 -0.14 2.92 7.24
C VAL A 172 0.34 3.20 5.81
N ASP A 173 -0.58 3.20 4.85
CA ASP A 173 -0.29 3.48 3.44
C ASP A 173 0.17 4.93 3.25
N GLN A 174 -0.52 5.88 3.87
CA GLN A 174 -0.16 7.30 3.83
C GLN A 174 1.10 7.59 4.62
N PHE A 175 1.41 6.81 5.66
CA PHE A 175 2.69 6.90 6.36
C PHE A 175 3.84 6.40 5.49
N LEU A 176 3.68 5.25 4.84
CA LEU A 176 4.68 4.65 3.95
C LEU A 176 4.92 5.48 2.69
N PHE A 177 3.87 6.06 2.13
CA PHE A 177 3.90 6.74 0.85
C PHE A 177 3.50 8.22 1.00
N ASN A 178 4.02 8.94 2.01
CA ASN A 178 3.89 10.40 2.07
C ASN A 178 5.04 11.12 1.35
N ARG A 179 4.90 12.44 1.19
CA ARG A 179 5.91 13.29 0.52
C ARG A 179 7.29 13.23 1.18
N GLU A 180 7.37 13.10 2.50
CA GLU A 180 8.65 13.04 3.22
C GLU A 180 9.39 11.73 2.86
N ARG A 181 8.66 10.60 2.83
CA ARG A 181 9.21 9.30 2.42
C ARG A 181 9.68 9.29 0.97
N LEU A 182 8.95 9.94 0.07
CA LEU A 182 9.35 10.03 -1.36
C LEU A 182 10.66 10.79 -1.57
N LEU A 183 11.01 11.70 -0.66
CA LEU A 183 12.21 12.54 -0.73
C LEU A 183 13.35 11.97 0.11
N GLU A 184 13.17 10.78 0.68
CA GLU A 184 14.09 10.23 1.65
C GLU A 184 15.39 9.73 0.99
N PRO A 185 16.56 10.29 1.34
CA PRO A 185 17.81 9.93 0.69
C PRO A 185 18.19 8.46 0.91
N GLY A 186 18.45 7.74 -0.19
CA GLY A 186 18.88 6.34 -0.15
C GLY A 186 17.80 5.34 0.27
N CYS A 187 16.52 5.75 0.25
CA CYS A 187 15.34 4.90 0.46
C CYS A 187 14.24 5.29 -0.55
N GLY A 188 14.49 5.06 -1.84
CA GLY A 188 13.55 5.41 -2.90
C GLY A 188 12.23 4.63 -2.83
N VAL A 189 11.14 5.28 -3.23
CA VAL A 189 9.80 4.68 -3.30
C VAL A 189 9.45 4.39 -4.75
N PHE A 190 9.14 3.14 -5.05
CA PHE A 190 8.89 2.67 -6.41
C PHE A 190 7.52 2.00 -6.56
N GLN A 191 7.06 1.92 -7.80
CA GLN A 191 5.84 1.22 -8.22
C GLN A 191 6.19 0.20 -9.31
N LEU A 192 5.79 -1.05 -9.11
CA LEU A 192 5.82 -2.07 -10.16
C LEU A 192 4.63 -1.87 -11.10
N VAL A 193 4.88 -1.87 -12.41
CA VAL A 193 3.89 -1.64 -13.46
C VAL A 193 4.09 -2.61 -14.63
N PRO A 194 3.09 -3.44 -15.00
CA PRO A 194 1.86 -3.74 -14.27
C PRO A 194 2.10 -4.25 -12.85
N ALA A 195 1.16 -4.01 -11.94
CA ALA A 195 1.18 -4.55 -10.59
C ALA A 195 0.87 -6.04 -10.58
N VAL A 196 1.49 -6.78 -9.66
CA VAL A 196 1.38 -8.24 -9.53
C VAL A 196 0.40 -8.66 -8.44
N ALA A 197 -0.08 -7.72 -7.63
CA ALA A 197 -1.06 -7.98 -6.58
C ALA A 197 -2.27 -7.05 -6.72
N ILE A 198 -3.43 -7.50 -6.23
CA ILE A 198 -4.62 -6.66 -6.11
C ILE A 198 -5.46 -7.14 -4.93
N GLN A 199 -6.01 -6.22 -4.13
CA GLN A 199 -6.96 -6.59 -3.08
C GLN A 199 -8.31 -6.98 -3.68
N GLU A 200 -9.02 -7.94 -3.07
CA GLU A 200 -10.34 -8.41 -3.53
C GLU A 200 -11.30 -7.25 -3.80
N TYR A 201 -11.29 -6.25 -2.92
CA TYR A 201 -12.14 -5.06 -3.01
C TYR A 201 -11.98 -4.28 -4.32
N PHE A 202 -10.80 -4.32 -4.95
CA PHE A 202 -10.55 -3.69 -6.23
C PHE A 202 -10.78 -4.62 -7.41
N LEU A 203 -10.72 -5.93 -7.20
CA LEU A 203 -10.89 -6.95 -8.22
C LEU A 203 -12.35 -7.30 -8.48
N LYS A 204 -13.15 -7.49 -7.42
CA LYS A 204 -14.54 -7.95 -7.51
C LYS A 204 -15.54 -6.81 -7.24
N PRO A 205 -16.75 -6.87 -7.85
CA PRO A 205 -17.87 -6.01 -7.46
C PRO A 205 -18.26 -6.21 -5.99
N ALA A 206 -18.86 -5.19 -5.37
CA ALA A 206 -19.24 -5.24 -3.95
C ALA A 206 -20.19 -6.39 -3.59
N ALA A 207 -21.05 -6.81 -4.53
CA ALA A 207 -21.98 -7.93 -4.34
C ALA A 207 -21.31 -9.31 -4.35
N SER A 208 -20.03 -9.39 -4.75
CA SER A 208 -19.27 -10.63 -4.92
C SER A 208 -18.04 -10.68 -4.02
N LEU A 209 -17.96 -9.82 -3.00
CA LEU A 209 -16.88 -9.84 -2.02
C LEU A 209 -17.08 -11.02 -1.09
N GLU A 210 -16.11 -11.92 -1.03
CA GLU A 210 -16.12 -13.09 -0.16
C GLU A 210 -15.34 -12.83 1.13
N LEU A 211 -14.35 -11.93 1.08
CA LEU A 211 -13.44 -11.65 2.19
C LEU A 211 -13.89 -10.44 3.03
N GLY A 212 -14.89 -9.66 2.57
CA GLY A 212 -15.42 -8.48 3.27
C GLY A 212 -14.36 -7.38 3.52
N SER A 213 -14.71 -6.32 4.25
CA SER A 213 -13.71 -5.35 4.75
C SER A 213 -13.91 -5.16 6.25
N THR A 214 -12.90 -5.52 7.04
CA THR A 214 -12.94 -5.47 8.51
C THR A 214 -12.81 -4.05 9.06
N LEU A 215 -12.32 -3.11 8.26
CA LEU A 215 -12.03 -1.71 8.66
C LEU A 215 -13.17 -0.71 8.40
N ARG A 216 -14.23 -1.11 7.67
CA ARG A 216 -15.19 -0.16 7.09
C ARG A 216 -16.25 0.36 8.07
N GLY A 217 -16.59 -0.41 9.09
CA GLY A 217 -17.63 -0.05 10.08
C GLY A 217 -17.22 1.09 11.02
N GLU A 218 -15.92 1.40 11.13
CA GLU A 218 -15.39 2.37 12.08
C GLU A 218 -15.08 3.75 11.46
N ARG A 219 -15.10 3.87 10.13
CA ARG A 219 -14.90 5.18 9.49
C ARG A 219 -16.12 6.05 9.75
N ARG A 220 -15.99 7.05 10.64
CA ARG A 220 -16.94 8.15 10.74
C ARG A 220 -16.96 8.89 9.40
N GLU A 221 -17.98 8.62 8.58
CA GLU A 221 -18.26 9.47 7.43
C GLU A 221 -18.58 10.88 7.96
N LYS A 222 -17.71 11.85 7.66
CA LYS A 222 -18.13 13.25 7.70
C LYS A 222 -19.27 13.39 6.67
N ARG A 223 -20.51 13.37 7.13
CA ARG A 223 -21.68 13.81 6.36
C ARG A 223 -21.45 15.27 5.99
N ARG A 224 -21.07 15.50 4.73
CA ARG A 224 -20.90 16.85 4.17
C ARG A 224 -22.28 17.44 3.88
N SER A 225 -22.44 18.74 4.08
CA SER A 225 -23.75 19.40 3.89
C SER A 225 -24.13 19.45 2.41
N GLY A 226 -25.43 19.51 2.12
CA GLY A 226 -25.96 19.43 0.74
C GLY A 226 -25.46 20.50 -0.22
N ILE A 227 -25.07 21.68 0.29
CA ILE A 227 -24.61 22.82 -0.50
C ILE A 227 -23.17 22.61 -1.01
N GLU A 228 -22.32 21.97 -0.20
CA GLU A 228 -20.94 21.62 -0.59
C GLU A 228 -20.91 20.54 -1.69
N LYS A 229 -21.90 19.64 -1.67
CA LYS A 229 -22.06 18.60 -2.69
C LYS A 229 -22.48 19.21 -4.04
N LEU A 230 -23.44 20.14 -4.03
CA LEU A 230 -23.93 20.81 -5.23
C LEU A 230 -22.87 21.70 -5.88
N ARG A 231 -22.15 22.52 -5.10
CA ARG A 231 -21.06 23.37 -5.61
C ARG A 231 -19.95 22.55 -6.26
N ARG A 232 -19.60 21.40 -5.67
CA ARG A 232 -18.58 20.51 -6.21
C ARG A 232 -19.03 19.82 -7.50
N GLU A 233 -20.29 19.41 -7.60
CA GLU A 233 -20.81 18.80 -8.84
C GLU A 233 -20.87 19.80 -9.99
N LEU A 234 -21.19 21.07 -9.71
CA LEU A 234 -21.20 22.15 -10.71
C LEU A 234 -19.79 22.55 -11.19
N LEU A 235 -18.80 22.54 -10.29
CA LEU A 235 -17.41 22.85 -10.63
C LEU A 235 -16.64 21.64 -11.18
N ARG A 236 -17.16 20.41 -10.99
CA ARG A 236 -16.52 19.16 -11.38
C ARG A 236 -16.10 19.10 -12.86
N PRO A 237 -16.92 19.54 -13.83
CA PRO A 237 -16.54 19.48 -15.25
C PRO A 237 -15.40 20.45 -15.57
N ILE A 238 -15.40 21.63 -14.93
CA ILE A 238 -14.38 22.66 -15.10
C ILE A 238 -13.06 22.21 -14.46
N GLU A 239 -13.11 21.66 -13.24
CA GLU A 239 -11.93 21.04 -12.60
C GLU A 239 -11.39 19.86 -13.42
N GLN A 240 -12.27 19.03 -14.01
CA GLN A 240 -11.86 17.94 -14.89
C GLN A 240 -11.21 18.45 -16.17
N LEU A 241 -11.71 19.54 -16.75
CA LEU A 241 -11.16 20.16 -17.96
C LEU A 241 -9.81 20.83 -17.69
N ILE A 242 -9.71 21.66 -16.65
CA ILE A 242 -8.46 22.30 -16.22
C ILE A 242 -7.41 21.23 -15.93
N ARG A 243 -7.80 20.16 -15.23
CA ARG A 243 -6.92 19.02 -15.00
C ARG A 243 -6.51 18.38 -16.33
N THR A 244 -7.43 18.09 -17.24
CA THR A 244 -7.09 17.49 -18.55
C THR A 244 -6.11 18.34 -19.36
N VAL A 245 -6.28 19.67 -19.40
CA VAL A 245 -5.41 20.61 -20.11
C VAL A 245 -4.01 20.71 -19.46
N TRP A 246 -3.95 20.88 -18.14
CA TRP A 246 -2.67 20.86 -17.40
C TRP A 246 -1.91 19.55 -17.58
N TRP A 247 -2.63 18.44 -17.81
CA TRP A 247 -2.05 17.12 -17.98
C TRP A 247 -1.52 16.88 -19.39
N ALA A 248 -2.22 17.39 -20.40
CA ALA A 248 -1.72 17.38 -21.77
C ALA A 248 -0.42 18.20 -21.87
N ALA A 249 -0.39 19.38 -21.23
CA ALA A 249 0.81 20.21 -21.15
C ALA A 249 1.94 19.54 -20.34
N GLY A 250 1.63 18.94 -19.18
CA GLY A 250 2.62 18.25 -18.35
C GLY A 250 3.27 17.04 -19.01
N ARG A 251 2.55 16.26 -19.83
CA ARG A 251 3.10 15.10 -20.55
C ARG A 251 4.12 15.45 -21.63
N LEU A 252 4.02 16.66 -22.21
CA LEU A 252 4.92 17.09 -23.30
C LEU A 252 6.28 17.56 -22.77
N PHE A 253 6.37 17.94 -21.49
CA PHE A 253 7.57 18.57 -20.91
C PHE A 253 8.03 17.93 -19.59
N SER A 254 7.40 16.84 -19.14
CA SER A 254 7.78 16.14 -17.91
C SER A 254 8.15 14.70 -18.19
N ASP A 255 9.21 14.25 -17.53
CA ASP A 255 9.61 12.86 -17.32
C ASP A 255 8.62 12.06 -16.46
N ARG A 256 7.43 12.61 -16.14
CA ARG A 256 6.46 12.01 -15.23
C ARG A 256 5.18 11.62 -15.95
N LEU A 257 4.68 10.45 -15.60
CA LEU A 257 3.47 9.88 -16.15
C LEU A 257 2.48 9.61 -15.02
N TRP A 258 1.27 10.13 -15.18
CA TRP A 258 0.13 9.66 -14.41
C TRP A 258 -0.47 8.41 -15.04
N ILE A 259 -0.57 7.34 -14.25
CA ILE A 259 -1.08 6.05 -14.69
C ILE A 259 -2.09 5.49 -13.67
N ARG A 260 -3.09 4.76 -14.17
CA ARG A 260 -3.80 3.79 -13.34
C ARG A 260 -3.04 2.48 -13.52
N VAL A 261 -2.39 2.03 -12.45
CA VAL A 261 -1.56 0.82 -12.51
C VAL A 261 -2.45 -0.37 -12.85
N PRO A 262 -2.23 -1.06 -13.98
CA PRO A 262 -3.00 -2.25 -14.31
C PRO A 262 -2.58 -3.40 -13.39
N PHE A 263 -3.54 -4.21 -12.97
CA PHE A 263 -3.28 -5.52 -12.40
C PHE A 263 -3.10 -6.50 -13.56
N ARG A 264 -2.04 -7.29 -13.50
CA ARG A 264 -1.77 -8.37 -14.43
C ARG A 264 -1.10 -9.49 -13.66
#